data_AF-A0A7C1WRS3-F1
#
_entry.id   AF-A0A7C1WRS3-F1
#
_cell.length_a   1.000
_cell.length_b   1.000
_cell.length_c   1.000
_cell.angle_alpha   90.00
_cell.angle_beta   90.00
_cell.angle_gamma   90.00
#
_symmetry.space_group_name_H-M   'P 1'
#
loop_
_entity.id
_entity.type
_entity.pdbx_description
1 polymer ?
#
loop_
_entity_poly.entity_id
_entity_poly.type
_entity_poly.pdbx_seq_one_letter_code
_entity_poly.pdbx_strand_id
1 'polypeptide(L)' 'MTLTPHVILAELLRKGTTTEKELYESVKKIVESMGGEATKSEFTKLLMTLELRGYLRIEGSRRIVQLVQKKLGQQG' A
#
# COMPACT_ATOMS: atom_id res chain seq x y z
N MET A 1 0.30 18.37 2.58
CA MET A 1 -0.27 17.12 3.14
C MET A 1 0.82 16.04 3.17
N THR A 2 0.91 15.21 4.22
CA THR A 2 1.91 14.12 4.30
C THR A 2 1.29 12.81 3.85
N LEU A 3 2.11 11.86 3.38
CA LEU A 3 1.65 10.51 3.07
C LEU A 3 1.08 9.80 4.31
N THR A 4 -0.04 9.10 4.13
CA THR A 4 -0.75 8.38 5.20
C THR A 4 -1.01 6.92 4.80
N PRO A 5 -1.21 6.01 5.77
CA PRO A 5 -1.53 4.61 5.47
C PRO A 5 -2.82 4.42 4.64
N HIS A 6 -3.82 5.29 4.84
CA HIS A 6 -5.12 5.16 4.17
C HIS A 6 -5.02 5.40 2.66
N VAL A 7 -4.13 6.29 2.20
CA VAL A 7 -3.90 6.51 0.76
C VAL A 7 -3.32 5.25 0.11
N ILE A 8 -2.35 4.60 0.77
CA ILE A 8 -1.74 3.36 0.27
C ILE A 8 -2.79 2.24 0.17
N LEU A 9 -3.59 2.05 1.22
CA LEU A 9 -4.62 1.01 1.24
C LEU A 9 -5.74 1.25 0.23
N ALA A 10 -6.20 2.49 0.09
CA ALA A 10 -7.23 2.85 -0.89
C ALA A 10 -6.72 2.63 -2.32
N GLU A 11 -5.49 3.03 -2.61
CA GLU A 11 -4.91 2.85 -3.94
C GLU A 11 -4.64 1.37 -4.26
N LEU A 12 -4.22 0.59 -3.26
CA LEU A 12 -4.05 -0.86 -3.40
C LEU A 12 -5.40 -1.57 -3.58
N LEU A 13 -6.46 -1.11 -2.91
CA LEU A 13 -7.83 -1.61 -3.12
C LEU A 13 -8.31 -1.34 -4.55
N ARG A 14 -7.98 -0.17 -5.12
CA ARG A 14 -8.34 0.20 -6.50
C ARG A 14 -7.55 -0.58 -7.54
N LYS A 15 -6.26 -0.83 -7.31
CA LYS A 15 -5.37 -1.53 -8.25
C LYS A 15 -5.42 -3.06 -8.14
N GLY A 16 -5.73 -3.60 -6.97
CA GLY A 16 -5.49 -5.00 -6.66
C GLY A 16 -4.00 -5.28 -6.48
N THR A 17 -3.53 -6.42 -6.99
CA THR A 17 -2.12 -6.83 -6.90
C THR A 17 -1.24 -5.98 -7.81
N THR A 18 -0.15 -5.42 -7.29
CA THR A 18 0.77 -4.55 -8.02
C THR A 18 2.20 -4.68 -7.48
N THR A 19 3.19 -4.04 -8.10
CA THR A 19 4.54 -3.97 -7.54
C THR A 19 4.68 -2.80 -6.57
N GLU A 20 5.62 -2.88 -5.63
CA GLU A 20 5.95 -1.75 -4.74
C GLU A 20 6.27 -0.47 -5.53
N LYS A 21 6.99 -0.60 -6.65
CA LYS A 21 7.37 0.53 -7.50
C LYS A 21 6.15 1.23 -8.09
N GLU A 22 5.25 0.47 -8.71
CA GLU A 22 4.03 1.02 -9.32
C GLU A 22 3.09 1.62 -8.27
N LEU A 23 3.00 0.99 -7.10
CA LEU A 23 2.21 1.51 -5.98
C LEU A 23 2.77 2.86 -5.51
N TYR A 24 4.09 2.96 -5.33
CA TYR A 24 4.74 4.21 -4.93
C TYR A 24 4.51 5.33 -5.95
N GLU A 25 4.72 5.06 -7.24
CA GLU A 25 4.53 6.06 -8.30
C GLU A 25 3.09 6.56 -8.36
N SER A 26 2.11 5.68 -8.13
CA SER A 26 0.69 6.05 -8.12
C SER A 26 0.32 6.86 -6.88
N VAL A 27 0.73 6.39 -5.69
CA VAL A 27 0.50 7.06 -4.41
C VAL A 27 1.15 8.44 -4.39
N LYS A 28 2.38 8.56 -4.94
CA LYS A 28 3.09 9.85 -5.04
C LYS A 28 2.27 10.86 -5.85
N LYS A 29 1.76 10.48 -7.03
CA LYS A 29 0.90 11.36 -7.85
C LYS A 29 -0.37 11.82 -7.13
N ILE A 30 -1.00 10.94 -6.35
CA ILE A 30 -2.19 11.26 -5.55
C ILE A 30 -1.85 12.28 -4.47
N VAL A 31 -0.73 12.09 -3.75
CA VAL A 31 -0.32 13.02 -2.70
C VAL A 31 0.08 14.37 -3.28
N GLU A 32 0.82 14.39 -4.39
CA GLU A 32 1.23 15.62 -5.08
C GLU A 32 0.05 16.41 -5.63
N SER A 33 -0.98 15.76 -6.17
CA SER A 33 -2.19 16.44 -6.67
C SER A 33 -3.01 17.09 -5.55
N MET A 34 -2.84 16.66 -4.30
CA MET A 34 -3.44 17.24 -3.11
C MET A 34 -2.54 18.29 -2.43
N GLY A 35 -1.45 18.73 -3.08
CA GLY A 35 -0.49 19.69 -2.53
C GLY A 35 0.37 19.11 -1.41
N GLY A 36 0.57 17.79 -1.42
CA GLY A 36 1.45 17.08 -0.50
C GLY A 36 2.77 16.64 -1.12
N GLU A 37 3.61 16.06 -0.27
CA GLU A 37 4.85 15.39 -0.69
C GLU A 37 4.89 13.98 -0.11
N ALA A 38 5.40 13.03 -0.91
CA ALA A 38 5.60 11.66 -0.51
C ALA A 38 7.02 11.23 -0.87
N THR A 39 7.86 10.99 0.14
CA THR A 39 9.20 10.44 -0.09
C THR A 39 9.16 8.92 -0.16
N LYS A 40 10.15 8.32 -0.85
CA LYS A 40 10.29 6.86 -0.91
C LYS A 40 10.50 6.25 0.49
N SER A 41 11.25 6.93 1.36
CA SER A 41 11.53 6.47 2.72
C SER A 41 10.27 6.38 3.58
N GLU A 42 9.42 7.41 3.54
CA GLU A 42 8.12 7.42 4.24
C GLU A 42 7.21 6.33 3.71
N PHE A 43 7.12 6.20 2.39
CA PHE A 43 6.32 5.16 1.75
C PHE A 43 6.77 3.76 2.18
N THR A 44 8.08 3.45 2.13
CA THR A 44 8.60 2.15 2.55
C THR A 44 8.31 1.88 4.03
N LYS A 45 8.48 2.85 4.93
CA LYS A 45 8.16 2.70 6.36
C LYS A 45 6.68 2.37 6.57
N LEU A 46 5.78 3.06 5.88
CA LEU A 46 4.35 2.83 5.97
C LEU A 46 3.97 1.47 5.40
N LEU A 47 4.55 1.07 4.27
CA LEU A 47 4.30 -0.22 3.64
C LEU A 47 4.70 -1.38 4.55
N MET A 48 5.89 -1.31 5.17
CA MET A 48 6.33 -2.28 6.17
C MET A 48 5.42 -2.30 7.42
N THR A 49 4.97 -1.13 7.87
CA THR A 49 4.05 -1.03 9.01
C THR A 49 2.71 -1.70 8.70
N LEU A 50 2.19 -1.53 7.49
CA LEU A 50 0.94 -2.14 7.04
C LEU A 50 1.08 -3.67 6.90
N GLU A 51 2.23 -4.15 6.43
CA GLU A 51 2.56 -5.57 6.36
C GLU A 51 2.61 -6.22 7.75
N LEU A 52 3.35 -5.63 8.68
CA LEU A 52 3.46 -6.12 10.07
C LEU A 52 2.11 -6.17 10.79
N ARG A 53 1.18 -5.27 10.43
CA ARG A 53 -0.18 -5.24 10.97
C ARG A 53 -1.16 -6.16 10.22
N GLY A 54 -0.71 -6.85 9.18
CA GLY A 54 -1.50 -7.83 8.44
C GLY A 54 -2.52 -7.22 7.47
N TYR A 55 -2.37 -5.95 7.07
CA TYR A 55 -3.26 -5.33 6.07
C TYR A 55 -2.90 -5.72 4.63
N LEU A 56 -1.61 -5.92 4.38
CA LEU A 56 -1.08 -6.30 3.08
C LEU A 56 0.02 -7.34 3.24
N ARG A 57 0.38 -7.99 2.13
CA ARG A 57 1.56 -8.84 2.01
C ARG A 57 2.49 -8.33 0.92
N ILE A 58 3.79 -8.47 1.14
CA ILE A 58 4.82 -8.22 0.14
C ILE A 58 5.52 -9.55 -0.17
N GLU A 59 5.47 -9.99 -1.44
CA GLU A 59 5.95 -11.32 -1.84
C GLU A 59 7.00 -11.24 -2.97
N GLY A 60 7.97 -12.15 -2.88
CA GLY A 60 8.97 -12.41 -3.93
C GLY A 60 10.03 -11.32 -4.12
N SER A 61 10.98 -11.59 -5.02
CA SER A 61 12.09 -10.67 -5.35
C SER A 61 11.63 -9.38 -6.04
N ARG A 62 10.48 -9.42 -6.72
CA ARG A 62 9.85 -8.26 -7.38
C ARG A 62 9.01 -7.40 -6.43
N ARG A 63 8.89 -7.78 -5.16
CA ARG A 63 8.11 -7.06 -4.13
C ARG A 63 6.69 -6.78 -4.59
N ILE A 64 5.96 -7.87 -4.87
CA ILE A 64 4.54 -7.83 -5.22
C ILE A 64 3.74 -7.52 -3.97
N VAL A 65 2.85 -6.52 -4.04
CA VAL A 65 2.04 -6.01 -2.95
C VAL A 65 0.56 -6.33 -3.24
N GLN A 66 -0.13 -6.88 -2.25
CA GLN A 66 -1.57 -7.14 -2.31
C GLN A 66 -2.22 -7.03 -0.92
N LEU A 67 -3.51 -6.66 -0.89
CA LEU A 67 -4.27 -6.66 0.36
C LEU A 67 -4.43 -8.08 0.88
N VAL A 68 -4.36 -8.25 2.20
CA VAL A 68 -4.75 -9.50 2.83
C VAL A 68 -6.26 -9.59 2.81
N GLN A 69 -6.81 -10.52 2.03
CA GLN A 69 -8.22 -10.87 2.16
C GLN A 69 -8.41 -11.58 3.49
N LYS A 70 -9.06 -10.91 4.45
CA LYS A 70 -9.66 -11.62 5.58
C LYS A 70 -10.70 -12.56 4.98
N LYS A 71 -10.39 -13.86 4.91
CA LYS A 71 -11.44 -14.88 4.90
C LYS A 71 -12.17 -14.70 6.23
N LEU A 72 -13.24 -13.92 6.24
CA LEU A 72 -14.30 -14.08 7.21
C LEU A 72 -14.62 -15.57 7.17
N GLY A 73 -14.36 -16.26 8.28
CA GLY A 73 -14.66 -17.67 8.39
C GLY A 73 -16.12 -17.87 8.00
N GLN A 74 -16.35 -18.48 6.85
CA GLN A 74 -17.40 -19.46 6.74
C GLN A 74 -16.98 -20.60 7.66
N GLN A 75 -17.38 -20.51 8.93
CA GLN A 75 -17.40 -21.65 9.84
C GLN A 75 -18.81 -21.69 10.40
N GLY A 76 -19.54 -22.72 9.95
CA GLY A 76 -20.62 -23.42 10.68
C GLY A 76 -21.79 -22.59 11.13
#